data_AF-A0A6A5S7X7-F1
#
_entry.id   AF-A0A6A5S7X7-F1
#
_cell.length_a   1.000
_cell.length_b   1.000
_cell.length_c   1.000
_cell.angle_alpha   90.00
_cell.angle_beta   90.00
_cell.angle_gamma   90.00
#
_symmetry.space_group_name_H-M   'P 1'
#
loop_
_entity.id
_entity.type
_entity.pdbx_description
1 polymer ?
#
loop_
_entity_poly.entity_id
_entity_poly.type
_entity_poly.pdbx_seq_one_letter_code
_entity_poly.pdbx_strand_id
1 'polypeptide(L)'
;MPPLFLFLALVAIPSSSAEQLFEAVPGVEERLVSFVNPLTPGKENAPYLLNESDFIWENRYDVTRLEQFACTPDRPSNITTIDEMHDSGNLFLMNHMLYWQMAFGNQTPDARNVADTNSWNGPGGLETYLIRCGNQVMRQPTFVLVDFFNVGPALAPVDRLNRVGH
;
A
#
# COMPACT_ATOMS: atom_id res chain seq x y z
N MET A 1 6.82 -24.05 3.36
CA MET A 1 6.38 -22.71 2.92
C MET A 1 6.98 -21.72 3.90
N PRO A 2 7.83 -20.78 3.48
CA PRO A 2 8.22 -19.72 4.38
C PRO A 2 6.96 -18.91 4.75
N PRO A 3 6.83 -18.41 5.99
CA PRO A 3 5.74 -17.53 6.35
C PRO A 3 5.74 -16.31 5.42
N LEU A 4 4.58 -16.02 4.84
CA LEU A 4 4.33 -14.77 4.12
C LEU A 4 4.41 -13.64 5.16
N PHE A 5 5.53 -12.92 5.21
CA PHE A 5 5.61 -11.68 5.99
C PHE A 5 5.20 -10.53 5.08
N LEU A 6 3.89 -10.35 4.94
CA LEU A 6 3.33 -9.15 4.33
C LEU A 6 3.52 -8.00 5.33
N PHE A 7 4.22 -6.95 4.91
CA PHE A 7 4.45 -5.79 5.75
C PHE A 7 3.87 -4.55 5.09
N LEU A 8 3.02 -3.85 5.85
CA LEU A 8 2.47 -2.55 5.50
C LEU A 8 3.27 -1.49 6.24
N ALA A 9 4.04 -0.70 5.50
CA ALA A 9 4.76 0.44 6.05
C ALA A 9 3.89 1.69 5.97
N LEU A 10 3.77 2.44 7.06
CA LEU A 10 3.04 3.72 7.09
C LEU A 10 3.96 4.85 6.61
N VAL A 11 3.51 5.56 5.59
CA VAL A 11 4.00 6.88 5.20
C VAL A 11 2.98 7.90 5.69
N ALA A 12 3.43 9.02 6.22
CA ALA A 12 2.59 9.98 6.96
C ALA A 12 1.21 10.22 6.32
N ILE A 13 0.15 10.18 7.16
CA ILE A 13 -1.24 10.35 6.73
C ILE A 13 -1.53 11.84 6.49
N PRO A 14 -2.07 12.23 5.32
CA PRO A 14 -2.53 13.60 5.08
C PRO A 14 -3.72 13.99 5.97
N SER A 15 -3.76 15.24 6.41
CA SER A 15 -4.73 15.71 7.42
C SER A 15 -6.19 15.51 7.01
N SER A 16 -6.53 15.76 5.74
CA SER A 16 -7.90 15.60 5.23
C SER A 16 -8.38 14.15 5.29
N SER A 17 -7.50 13.19 5.00
CA SER A 17 -7.86 11.78 5.11
C SER A 17 -7.91 11.32 6.56
N ALA A 18 -7.10 11.89 7.45
CA ALA A 18 -7.21 11.61 8.88
C ALA A 18 -8.58 12.04 9.44
N GLU A 19 -9.07 13.23 9.05
CA GLU A 19 -10.41 13.69 9.42
C GLU A 19 -11.51 12.72 8.97
N GLN A 20 -11.45 12.23 7.73
CA GLN A 20 -12.42 11.26 7.21
C GLN A 20 -12.45 9.94 8.01
N LEU A 21 -11.29 9.46 8.47
CA LEU A 21 -11.22 8.26 9.31
C LEU A 21 -11.79 8.52 10.72
N PHE A 22 -11.50 9.68 11.31
CA PHE A 22 -12.02 10.04 12.62
C PHE A 22 -13.54 10.21 12.63
N GLU A 23 -14.12 10.78 11.57
CA GLU A 23 -15.57 10.87 11.40
C GLU A 23 -16.23 9.50 11.23
N ALA A 24 -15.56 8.56 10.56
CA ALA A 24 -16.08 7.22 10.30
C ALA A 24 -16.19 6.35 11.57
N VAL A 25 -15.37 6.62 12.60
CA VAL A 25 -15.39 5.86 13.86
C VAL A 25 -15.56 6.82 15.06
N PRO A 26 -16.78 7.34 15.28
CA PRO A 26 -17.03 8.34 16.32
C PRO A 26 -16.83 7.77 17.74
N GLY A 27 -16.16 8.54 18.59
CA GLY A 27 -15.97 8.20 20.02
C GLY A 27 -14.74 7.37 20.34
N VAL A 28 -13.86 7.11 19.37
CA VAL A 28 -12.56 6.46 19.59
C VAL A 28 -11.52 7.55 19.85
N GLU A 29 -11.04 7.66 21.10
CA GLU A 29 -9.93 8.55 21.47
C GLU A 29 -8.54 8.00 21.05
N GLU A 30 -8.50 6.88 20.32
CA GLU A 30 -7.30 6.11 20.04
C GLU A 30 -6.85 6.12 18.56
N ARG A 31 -5.52 6.02 18.42
CA ARG A 31 -4.72 6.19 17.19
C ARG A 31 -4.74 4.96 16.26
N LEU A 32 -5.74 4.09 16.37
CA LEU A 32 -5.82 2.83 15.64
C LEU A 32 -7.05 2.79 14.75
N VAL A 33 -6.83 2.64 13.45
CA VAL A 33 -7.87 2.40 12.46
C VAL A 33 -7.68 0.98 11.92
N SER A 34 -8.73 0.18 11.92
CA SER A 34 -8.70 -1.20 11.44
C SER A 34 -9.57 -1.35 10.21
N PHE A 35 -8.96 -1.82 9.13
CA PHE A 35 -9.66 -2.15 7.89
C PHE A 35 -9.92 -3.65 7.78
N VAL A 36 -10.96 -4.02 7.05
CA VAL A 36 -11.27 -5.40 6.68
C VAL A 36 -11.60 -5.47 5.19
N ASN A 37 -11.12 -6.53 4.54
CA ASN A 37 -11.32 -6.83 3.12
C ASN A 37 -11.02 -8.33 2.90
N PRO A 38 -11.80 -9.08 2.10
CA PRO A 38 -13.03 -8.70 1.41
C PRO A 38 -14.30 -8.88 2.26
N LEU A 39 -14.16 -9.07 3.58
CA LEU A 39 -15.31 -9.30 4.44
C LEU A 39 -16.10 -8.01 4.67
N THR A 40 -17.43 -8.11 4.66
CA THR A 40 -18.30 -7.02 5.08
C THR A 40 -18.26 -6.87 6.61
N PRO A 41 -17.99 -5.68 7.16
CA PRO A 41 -18.00 -5.46 8.61
C PRO A 41 -19.40 -5.70 9.21
N GLY A 42 -19.48 -6.54 10.25
CA GLY A 42 -20.67 -6.65 11.09
C GLY A 42 -20.74 -5.48 12.08
N LYS A 43 -21.37 -4.37 11.67
CA LYS A 43 -21.37 -3.10 12.44
C LYS A 43 -21.97 -3.23 13.85
N GLU A 44 -22.83 -4.21 14.06
CA GLU A 44 -23.44 -4.51 15.36
C GLU A 44 -22.45 -5.12 16.37
N ASN A 45 -21.45 -5.86 15.90
CA ASN A 45 -20.49 -6.58 16.75
C ASN A 45 -19.08 -5.97 16.72
N ALA A 46 -18.69 -5.35 15.60
CA ALA A 46 -17.36 -4.78 15.37
C ALA A 46 -17.44 -3.41 14.69
N PRO A 47 -18.01 -2.39 15.35
CA PRO A 47 -18.20 -1.05 14.77
C PRO A 47 -16.89 -0.30 14.44
N TYR A 48 -15.76 -0.79 14.94
CA TYR A 48 -14.42 -0.25 14.68
C TYR A 48 -13.79 -0.77 13.37
N LEU A 49 -14.40 -1.77 12.72
CA LEU A 49 -13.92 -2.29 11.44
C LEU A 49 -14.49 -1.46 10.30
N LEU A 50 -13.60 -0.84 9.53
CA LEU A 50 -13.93 -0.15 8.28
C LEU A 50 -13.71 -1.09 7.09
N ASN A 51 -14.55 -0.98 6.06
CA ASN A 51 -14.30 -1.66 4.80
C ASN A 51 -13.12 -0.97 4.10
N GLU A 52 -12.06 -1.71 3.77
CA GLU A 52 -10.84 -1.15 3.16
C GLU A 52 -11.15 -0.38 1.86
N SER A 53 -12.01 -0.96 1.01
CA SER A 53 -12.32 -0.43 -0.33
C SER A 53 -13.04 0.92 -0.31
N ASP A 54 -13.60 1.34 0.84
CA ASP A 54 -14.28 2.62 0.98
C ASP A 54 -13.28 3.77 1.25
N PHE A 55 -12.08 3.47 1.75
CA PHE A 55 -11.12 4.46 2.23
C PHE A 55 -9.73 4.33 1.61
N ILE A 56 -9.38 3.18 1.05
CA ILE A 56 -8.07 2.88 0.49
C ILE A 56 -8.23 2.51 -0.98
N TRP A 57 -7.32 3.04 -1.80
CA TRP A 57 -7.13 2.58 -3.17
C TRP A 57 -5.72 2.03 -3.35
N GLU A 58 -5.59 1.04 -4.21
CA GLU A 58 -4.36 0.32 -4.48
C GLU A 58 -4.03 0.46 -5.97
N ASN A 59 -2.76 0.68 -6.29
CA ASN A 59 -2.25 0.57 -7.66
C ASN A 59 -2.26 -0.89 -8.13
N ARG A 60 -1.81 -1.12 -9.37
CA ARG A 60 -1.72 -2.46 -9.97
C ARG A 60 -1.08 -3.49 -9.03
N TYR A 61 -1.84 -4.52 -8.67
CA TYR A 61 -1.35 -5.73 -8.00
C TYR A 61 -1.06 -6.84 -9.04
N ASP A 62 -0.64 -8.02 -8.59
CA ASP A 62 -0.30 -9.17 -9.46
C ASP A 62 0.81 -8.86 -10.49
N VAL A 63 1.71 -7.94 -10.12
CA VAL A 63 2.86 -7.59 -10.93
C VAL A 63 3.87 -8.73 -10.90
N THR A 64 4.23 -9.27 -12.06
CA THR A 64 5.14 -10.45 -12.19
C THR A 64 6.48 -10.12 -12.84
N ARG A 65 6.71 -8.85 -13.20
CA ARG A 65 7.96 -8.36 -13.79
C ARG A 65 8.33 -7.02 -13.17
N LEU A 66 9.61 -6.80 -12.91
CA LEU A 66 10.11 -5.61 -12.21
C LEU A 66 9.67 -4.31 -12.90
N GLU A 67 9.67 -4.28 -14.23
CA GLU A 67 9.34 -3.09 -15.02
C GLU A 67 7.84 -2.75 -15.02
N GLN A 68 7.00 -3.64 -14.51
CA GLN A 68 5.54 -3.55 -14.59
C GLN A 68 4.88 -2.91 -13.37
N PHE A 69 5.65 -2.57 -12.33
CA PHE A 69 5.12 -1.71 -11.27
C PHE A 69 4.60 -0.40 -11.90
N ALA A 70 3.42 0.02 -11.47
CA ALA A 70 2.70 1.16 -12.02
C ALA A 70 2.00 1.91 -10.89
N CYS A 71 1.71 3.20 -11.10
CA CYS A 71 0.99 4.03 -10.13
C CYS A 71 -0.50 4.15 -10.46
N THR A 72 -0.95 3.52 -11.55
CA THR A 72 -2.35 3.53 -11.99
C THR A 72 -3.22 2.76 -10.99
N PRO A 73 -4.36 3.32 -10.56
CA PRO A 73 -5.31 2.62 -9.71
C PRO A 73 -5.76 1.30 -10.33
N ASP A 74 -5.93 0.28 -9.49
CA ASP A 74 -6.43 -1.03 -9.90
C ASP A 74 -7.53 -1.52 -8.95
N ARG A 75 -7.47 -1.15 -7.66
CA ARG A 75 -8.52 -1.41 -6.68
C ARG A 75 -8.94 -0.13 -5.95
N PRO A 76 -10.22 0.00 -5.56
CA PRO A 76 -11.28 -1.03 -5.59
C PRO A 76 -11.85 -1.34 -6.98
N SER A 77 -11.57 -0.51 -7.98
CA SER A 77 -12.00 -0.71 -9.36
C SER A 77 -10.90 -0.29 -10.34
N ASN A 78 -10.63 -1.14 -11.34
CA ASN A 78 -9.58 -0.95 -12.34
C ASN A 78 -9.93 0.01 -13.48
N ILE A 79 -11.05 0.74 -13.34
CA ILE A 79 -11.52 1.73 -14.31
C ILE A 79 -11.31 3.17 -13.84
N THR A 80 -10.75 3.36 -12.63
CA THR A 80 -10.52 4.69 -12.05
C THR A 80 -9.18 5.29 -12.51
N THR A 81 -9.12 6.61 -12.57
CA THR A 81 -7.94 7.37 -12.95
C THR A 81 -7.18 7.88 -11.72
N ILE A 82 -5.91 8.27 -11.92
CA ILE A 82 -5.09 8.88 -10.86
C ILE A 82 -5.76 10.16 -10.32
N ASP A 83 -6.30 11.00 -11.20
CA ASP A 83 -6.93 12.26 -10.81
C ASP A 83 -8.20 12.02 -9.98
N GLU A 84 -9.05 11.06 -10.38
CA GLU A 84 -10.24 10.68 -9.61
C GLU A 84 -9.87 10.15 -8.21
N MET A 85 -8.81 9.33 -8.11
CA MET A 85 -8.36 8.82 -6.81
C MET A 85 -7.67 9.88 -5.97
N HIS A 86 -6.95 10.82 -6.58
CA HIS A 86 -6.38 11.97 -5.90
C HIS A 86 -7.47 12.82 -5.25
N ASP A 87 -8.51 13.14 -6.01
CA ASP A 87 -9.62 14.00 -5.57
C ASP A 87 -10.59 13.29 -4.61
N SER A 88 -10.62 11.95 -4.61
CA SER A 88 -11.52 11.18 -3.74
C SER A 88 -11.28 11.35 -2.24
N GLY A 89 -10.07 11.76 -1.85
CA GLY A 89 -9.65 11.80 -0.45
C GLY A 89 -9.19 10.44 0.10
N ASN A 90 -9.36 9.35 -0.65
CA ASN A 90 -8.93 8.01 -0.25
C ASN A 90 -7.41 7.92 -0.06
N LEU A 91 -7.00 7.03 0.83
CA LEU A 91 -5.62 6.73 1.17
C LEU A 91 -4.99 5.87 0.09
N PHE A 92 -3.85 6.31 -0.42
CA PHE A 92 -3.10 5.55 -1.42
C PHE A 92 -2.26 4.45 -0.75
N LEU A 93 -2.57 3.18 -1.03
CA LEU A 93 -1.72 2.03 -0.73
C LEU A 93 -0.90 1.68 -1.97
N MET A 94 0.40 1.95 -1.93
CA MET A 94 1.30 1.54 -3.01
C MET A 94 1.70 0.08 -2.80
N ASN A 95 1.08 -0.81 -3.57
CA ASN A 95 1.54 -2.17 -3.74
C ASN A 95 2.86 -2.19 -4.51
N HIS A 96 3.90 -2.64 -3.83
CA HIS A 96 5.24 -2.83 -4.36
C HIS A 96 5.74 -4.26 -4.06
N MET A 97 4.83 -5.23 -4.19
CA MET A 97 5.10 -6.65 -4.09
C MET A 97 5.21 -7.27 -5.48
N LEU A 98 6.29 -8.02 -5.73
CA LEU A 98 6.47 -8.78 -6.96
C LEU A 98 5.95 -10.19 -6.75
N TYR A 99 5.03 -10.61 -7.60
CA TYR A 99 4.32 -11.88 -7.47
C TYR A 99 5.03 -12.97 -8.28
N TRP A 100 5.23 -14.12 -7.66
CA TRP A 100 5.62 -15.35 -8.32
C TRP A 100 4.40 -16.25 -8.50
N GLN A 101 4.11 -16.64 -9.74
CA GLN A 101 3.04 -17.58 -10.04
C GLN A 101 3.47 -19.01 -9.69
N MET A 102 2.66 -19.66 -8.87
CA MET A 102 2.75 -21.07 -8.55
C MET A 102 1.72 -21.87 -9.36
N ALA A 103 1.76 -23.19 -9.18
CA ALA A 103 0.75 -24.07 -9.75
C ALA A 103 -0.67 -23.68 -9.28
N PHE A 104 -1.66 -23.98 -10.13
CA PHE A 104 -3.09 -23.78 -9.85
C PHE A 104 -3.51 -22.31 -9.65
N GLY A 105 -2.74 -21.36 -10.19
CA GLY A 105 -3.08 -19.93 -10.12
C GLY A 105 -2.78 -19.27 -8.77
N ASN A 106 -2.16 -19.98 -7.84
CA ASN A 106 -1.72 -19.40 -6.59
C ASN A 106 -0.51 -18.47 -6.81
N GLN A 107 -0.41 -17.40 -6.04
CA GLN A 107 0.75 -16.51 -6.05
C GLN A 107 1.37 -16.38 -4.66
N THR A 108 2.65 -16.02 -4.64
CA THR A 108 3.47 -15.74 -3.46
C THR A 108 4.39 -14.57 -3.79
N PRO A 109 4.88 -13.80 -2.80
CA PRO A 109 6.03 -12.92 -2.99
C PRO A 109 7.18 -13.65 -3.68
N ASP A 110 7.80 -13.00 -4.67
CA ASP A 110 8.95 -13.53 -5.40
C ASP A 110 10.23 -13.30 -4.60
N ALA A 111 10.50 -14.24 -3.69
CA ALA A 111 11.68 -14.22 -2.82
C ALA A 111 13.04 -14.09 -3.58
N ARG A 112 13.09 -14.41 -4.88
CA ARG A 112 14.33 -14.39 -5.67
C ARG A 112 14.73 -12.99 -6.12
N ASN A 113 13.77 -12.08 -6.22
CA ASN A 113 13.96 -10.71 -6.70
C ASN A 113 13.82 -9.66 -5.59
N VAL A 114 13.71 -10.08 -4.32
CA VAL A 114 13.46 -9.17 -3.18
C VAL A 114 14.57 -8.12 -3.01
N ALA A 115 15.81 -8.50 -3.29
CA ALA A 115 16.93 -7.56 -3.23
C ALA A 115 16.76 -6.44 -4.27
N ASP A 116 16.18 -6.73 -5.43
CA ASP A 116 15.89 -5.75 -6.47
C ASP A 116 14.64 -4.93 -6.15
N THR A 117 13.57 -5.56 -5.67
CA THR A 117 12.33 -4.85 -5.30
C THR A 117 12.54 -3.91 -4.13
N ASN A 118 13.33 -4.29 -3.13
CA ASN A 118 13.59 -3.46 -1.96
C ASN A 118 14.78 -2.51 -2.12
N SER A 119 15.40 -2.47 -3.30
CA SER A 119 16.54 -1.61 -3.58
C SER A 119 16.14 -0.13 -3.75
N TRP A 120 17.14 0.74 -3.79
CA TRP A 120 16.96 2.18 -4.04
C TRP A 120 16.60 2.49 -5.50
N ASN A 121 17.11 1.70 -6.44
CA ASN A 121 17.13 2.05 -7.85
C ASN A 121 16.97 0.82 -8.75
N GLY A 122 16.93 1.05 -10.06
CA GLY A 122 16.75 -0.02 -11.03
C GLY A 122 15.29 -0.33 -11.34
N PRO A 123 15.04 -1.33 -12.21
CA PRO A 123 13.73 -1.55 -12.83
C PRO A 123 12.57 -1.78 -11.86
N GLY A 124 12.85 -2.29 -10.66
CA GLY A 124 11.85 -2.53 -9.61
C GLY A 124 12.21 -1.89 -8.28
N GLY A 125 13.12 -0.91 -8.21
CA GLY A 125 13.58 -0.37 -6.93
C GLY A 125 12.52 0.44 -6.19
N LEU A 126 12.27 0.11 -4.92
CA LEU A 126 11.27 0.72 -4.06
C LEU A 126 11.33 2.25 -4.02
N GLU A 127 12.51 2.86 -3.80
CA GLU A 127 12.61 4.33 -3.75
C GLU A 127 12.28 4.98 -5.10
N THR A 128 12.69 4.35 -6.20
CA THR A 128 12.35 4.83 -7.55
C THR A 128 10.85 4.91 -7.74
N TYR A 129 10.11 3.88 -7.28
CA TYR A 129 8.65 3.86 -7.38
C TYR A 129 7.96 4.77 -6.38
N LEU A 130 8.47 4.90 -5.16
CA LEU A 130 7.97 5.88 -4.19
C LEU A 130 8.02 7.31 -4.76
N ILE A 131 9.16 7.72 -5.31
CA ILE A 131 9.33 9.05 -5.90
C ILE A 131 8.46 9.19 -7.16
N ARG A 132 8.46 8.19 -8.03
CA ARG A 132 7.67 8.21 -9.28
C ARG A 132 6.18 8.33 -8.98
N CYS A 133 5.63 7.48 -8.12
CA CYS A 133 4.21 7.51 -7.80
C CYS A 133 3.85 8.73 -6.98
N GLY A 134 4.69 9.17 -6.04
CA GLY A 134 4.51 10.43 -5.34
C GLY A 134 4.35 11.63 -6.28
N ASN A 135 5.14 11.67 -7.36
CA ASN A 135 5.06 12.72 -8.37
C ASN A 135 3.85 12.55 -9.32
N GLN A 136 3.52 11.32 -9.74
CA GLN A 136 2.39 11.09 -10.65
C GLN A 136 1.04 11.34 -9.98
N VAL A 137 0.90 10.90 -8.73
CA VAL A 137 -0.31 11.07 -7.92
C VAL A 137 -0.34 12.47 -7.27
N MET A 138 0.74 13.25 -7.39
CA MET A 138 0.90 14.54 -6.70
C MET A 138 0.67 14.45 -5.17
N ARG A 139 0.93 13.26 -4.61
CA ARG A 139 0.70 12.90 -3.21
C ARG A 139 1.53 11.65 -2.89
N GLN A 140 2.21 11.65 -1.75
CA GLN A 140 2.92 10.46 -1.30
C GLN A 140 1.93 9.33 -0.97
N PRO A 141 2.28 8.06 -1.19
CA PRO A 141 1.48 6.96 -0.67
C PRO A 141 1.30 7.12 0.83
N THR A 142 0.17 6.68 1.36
CA THR A 142 -0.07 6.58 2.80
C THR A 142 0.44 5.24 3.33
N PHE A 143 0.29 4.19 2.53
CA PHE A 143 0.81 2.88 2.87
C PHE A 143 1.67 2.34 1.76
N VAL A 144 2.66 1.54 2.12
CA VAL A 144 3.52 0.86 1.16
C VAL A 144 3.55 -0.62 1.52
N LEU A 145 3.14 -1.46 0.57
CA LEU A 145 3.18 -2.90 0.70
C LEU A 145 4.49 -3.41 0.09
N VAL A 146 5.33 -4.04 0.90
CA VAL A 146 6.64 -4.55 0.47
C VAL A 146 6.77 -6.04 0.72
N ASP A 147 7.59 -6.70 -0.09
CA ASP A 147 8.02 -8.07 0.11
C ASP A 147 9.13 -8.12 1.15
N PHE A 148 8.98 -8.91 2.22
CA PHE A 148 10.04 -9.18 3.21
C PHE A 148 10.81 -7.91 3.64
N PHE A 149 10.16 -7.04 4.41
CA PHE A 149 10.71 -5.75 4.87
C PHE A 149 12.12 -5.81 5.49
N ASN A 150 12.55 -6.98 5.96
CA ASN A 150 13.85 -7.23 6.56
C ASN A 150 14.97 -7.54 5.54
N VAL A 151 14.68 -7.52 4.24
CA VAL A 151 15.64 -7.78 3.16
C VAL A 151 15.84 -6.50 2.34
N GLY A 152 17.10 -6.18 2.05
CA GLY A 152 17.45 -4.91 1.40
C GLY A 152 17.14 -3.70 2.29
N PRO A 153 17.26 -2.48 1.75
CA PRO A 153 17.00 -1.26 2.51
C PRO A 153 15.51 -0.88 2.58
N ALA A 154 14.56 -1.83 2.60
CA ALA A 154 13.11 -1.55 2.38
C ALA A 154 12.51 -0.44 3.28
N LEU A 155 12.93 -0.35 4.54
CA LEU A 155 12.44 0.67 5.49
C LEU A 155 13.05 2.05 5.25
N ALA A 156 14.27 2.12 4.75
CA ALA A 156 15.02 3.36 4.70
C ALA A 156 14.49 4.38 3.65
N PRO A 157 13.87 4.00 2.51
CA PRO A 157 13.10 4.91 1.68
C PRO A 157 11.87 5.49 2.40
N VAL A 158 11.16 4.65 3.17
CA VAL A 158 9.97 5.05 3.93
C VAL A 158 10.35 6.05 5.02
N ASP A 159 11.43 5.77 5.75
CA ASP A 159 11.99 6.67 6.77
C ASP A 159 12.35 8.04 6.20
N ARG A 160 12.97 8.08 5.00
CA ARG A 160 13.24 9.33 4.29
C ARG A 160 12.00 10.12 3.96
N LEU A 161 10.95 9.46 3.46
CA LEU A 161 9.68 10.14 3.17
C LEU A 161 9.03 10.68 4.43
N ASN A 162 9.12 9.94 5.53
CA ASN A 162 8.61 10.33 6.84
C ASN A 162 9.50 11.35 7.56
N ARG A 163 10.69 11.66 7.02
CA ARG A 163 11.71 12.51 7.66
C ARG A 163 12.09 12.00 9.06
N VAL A 164 12.07 10.69 9.24
CA VAL A 164 12.55 10.02 10.45
C VAL A 164 13.96 9.53 10.13
N GLY A 165 14.94 9.95 10.92
CA GLY A 165 16.34 9.59 10.72
C GLY A 165 16.90 8.90 11.96
N HIS A 166 17.75 7.91 11.73
CA HIS A 166 18.66 7.32 12.71
C HIS A 166 20.04 7.96 12.60
#